data_AF-A0A957TSW9-F1
#
_entry.id   AF-A0A957TSW9-F1
#
_cell.length_a   1.000
_cell.length_b   1.000
_cell.length_c   1.000
_cell.angle_alpha   90.00
_cell.angle_beta   90.00
_cell.angle_gamma   90.00
#
_symmetry.space_group_name_H-M   'P 1'
#
loop_
_entity.id
_entity.type
_entity.pdbx_description
1 polymer ?
#
loop_
_entity_poly.entity_id
_entity_poly.type
_entity_poly.pdbx_seq_one_letter_code
_entity_poly.pdbx_strand_id
1 'polypeptide(L)'
;KEGEEIINTHADSQVKDAALIAAAQRVEHYEMAGYGTVRTFADELGYNDAKDLLQTTLDEEGSANKKLTSLAEGGLFSSGINQKAMAR
;
A
#
# COMPACT_ATOMS: atom_id res chain seq x y z
N LYS A 1 -8.46 11.44 -3.13
CA LYS A 1 -8.76 11.79 -4.53
C LYS A 1 -8.80 10.56 -5.42
N GLU A 2 -7.69 9.85 -5.65
CA GLU A 2 -7.70 8.66 -6.55
C GLU A 2 -8.70 7.56 -6.13
N GLY A 3 -8.73 7.18 -4.85
CA GLY A 3 -9.67 6.17 -4.35
C GLY A 3 -11.15 6.57 -4.49
N GLU A 4 -11.49 7.83 -4.22
CA GLU A 4 -12.86 8.34 -4.38
C GLU A 4 -13.31 8.37 -5.84
N GLU A 5 -12.40 8.70 -6.76
CA GLU A 5 -12.69 8.66 -8.20
C GLU A 5 -12.98 7.23 -8.65
N ILE A 6 -12.23 6.25 -8.15
CA ILE A 6 -12.44 4.83 -8.45
C ILE A 6 -13.78 4.33 -7.89
N ILE A 7 -14.16 4.73 -6.67
CA ILE A 7 -15.44 4.36 -6.06
C ILE A 7 -16.62 4.79 -6.94
N ASN A 8 -16.55 5.98 -7.54
CA ASN A 8 -17.61 6.56 -8.34
C ASN A 8 -17.61 6.11 -9.82
N THR A 9 -16.63 5.32 -10.23
CA THR A 9 -16.51 4.83 -11.63
C THR A 9 -17.50 3.71 -11.91
N HIS A 10 -18.09 3.70 -13.12
CA HIS A 10 -18.91 2.59 -13.62
C HIS A 10 -18.02 1.46 -14.18
N ALA A 11 -17.69 0.48 -13.35
CA ALA A 11 -16.97 -0.74 -13.72
C ALA A 11 -17.43 -1.93 -12.86
N ASP A 12 -17.09 -3.15 -13.29
CA ASP A 12 -17.32 -4.38 -12.51
C ASP A 12 -16.67 -4.26 -11.13
N SER A 13 -17.29 -4.87 -10.11
CA SER A 13 -16.80 -4.77 -8.73
C SER A 13 -15.35 -5.25 -8.59
N GLN A 14 -14.97 -6.31 -9.30
CA GLN A 14 -13.62 -6.86 -9.20
C GLN A 14 -12.58 -5.94 -9.85
N VAL A 15 -12.95 -5.26 -10.94
CA VAL A 15 -12.11 -4.24 -11.58
C VAL A 15 -11.93 -3.04 -10.67
N LYS A 16 -12.98 -2.60 -9.97
CA LYS A 16 -12.88 -1.51 -8.99
C LYS A 16 -12.02 -1.88 -7.80
N ASP A 17 -12.18 -3.08 -7.24
CA ASP A 17 -11.34 -3.56 -6.14
C ASP A 17 -9.85 -3.61 -6.54
N ALA A 18 -9.55 -4.07 -7.76
CA ALA A 18 -8.18 -4.07 -8.28
C ALA A 18 -7.62 -2.64 -8.38
N ALA A 19 -8.41 -1.70 -8.89
CA ALA A 19 -8.02 -0.30 -9.00
C ALA A 19 -7.83 0.36 -7.62
N LEU A 20 -8.70 0.05 -6.64
CA LEU A 20 -8.58 0.56 -5.27
C LEU A 20 -7.32 0.04 -4.59
N ILE A 21 -7.00 -1.24 -4.76
CA ILE A 21 -5.75 -1.81 -4.25
C ILE A 21 -4.55 -1.11 -4.87
N ALA A 22 -4.54 -0.93 -6.19
CA ALA A 22 -3.44 -0.24 -6.87
C ALA A 22 -3.29 1.21 -6.36
N ALA A 23 -4.39 1.95 -6.16
CA ALA A 23 -4.35 3.30 -5.60
C ALA A 23 -3.82 3.31 -4.16
N ALA A 24 -4.25 2.36 -3.32
CA ALA A 24 -3.74 2.22 -1.96
C ALA A 24 -2.24 1.92 -1.95
N GLN A 25 -1.77 0.98 -2.77
CA GLN A 25 -0.34 0.67 -2.87
C GLN A 25 0.50 1.89 -3.27
N ARG A 26 0.00 2.78 -4.15
CA ARG A 26 0.71 4.03 -4.47
C ARG A 26 0.85 4.95 -3.26
N VAL A 27 -0.16 5.02 -2.39
CA VAL A 27 -0.11 5.78 -1.14
C VAL A 27 0.95 5.18 -0.22
N GLU A 28 0.91 3.87 0.02
CA GLU A 28 1.88 3.16 0.85
C GLU A 28 3.33 3.37 0.35
N HIS A 29 3.55 3.27 -0.97
CA HIS A 29 4.87 3.51 -1.55
C HIS A 29 5.37 4.96 -1.36
N TYR A 30 4.46 5.94 -1.41
CA TYR A 30 4.78 7.33 -1.14
C TYR A 30 5.16 7.54 0.34
N GLU A 31 4.40 6.94 1.25
CA GLU A 31 4.66 7.00 2.69
C GLU A 31 5.98 6.31 3.04
N MET A 32 6.22 5.10 2.54
CA MET A 32 7.49 4.40 2.74
C MET A 32 8.70 5.22 2.26
N ALA A 33 8.58 5.91 1.11
CA ALA A 33 9.64 6.79 0.62
C ALA A 33 9.87 8.00 1.55
N GLY A 34 8.78 8.61 2.04
CA GLY A 34 8.83 9.72 3.00
C GLY A 34 9.43 9.31 4.34
N TYR A 35 8.88 8.28 4.99
CA TYR A 35 9.33 7.79 6.28
C TYR A 35 10.77 7.28 6.23
N GLY A 36 11.16 6.54 5.18
CA GLY A 36 12.54 6.12 5.00
C GLY A 36 13.54 7.28 4.94
N THR A 37 13.17 8.36 4.26
CA THR A 37 13.99 9.58 4.15
C THR A 37 14.13 10.26 5.51
N VAL A 38 13.02 10.56 6.18
CA VAL A 38 13.04 11.31 7.46
C VAL A 38 13.66 10.47 8.57
N ARG A 39 13.42 9.15 8.59
CA ARG A 39 14.07 8.21 9.53
C ARG A 39 15.57 8.20 9.37
N THR A 40 16.07 8.30 8.15
CA THR A 40 17.52 8.38 7.88
C THR A 40 18.09 9.69 8.42
N PHE A 41 17.43 10.82 8.17
CA PHE A 41 17.87 12.10 8.76
C PHE A 41 17.82 12.12 10.29
N ALA A 42 16.82 11.50 10.90
CA ALA A 42 16.74 11.39 12.35
C ALA A 42 17.94 10.62 12.94
N ASP A 43 18.40 9.57 12.25
CA ASP A 43 19.59 8.79 12.64
C ASP A 43 20.87 9.64 12.55
N GLU A 44 21.08 10.31 11.41
CA GLU A 44 22.26 11.17 11.17
C GLU A 44 22.34 12.36 12.15
N LEU A 45 21.19 12.89 12.58
CA LEU A 45 21.10 14.00 13.54
C LEU A 45 21.13 13.53 15.00
N GLY A 46 21.18 12.22 15.27
CA GLY A 46 21.22 11.66 16.62
C GLY A 46 19.87 11.68 17.36
N TYR A 47 18.76 11.87 16.66
CA TYR A 47 17.40 11.84 17.22
C TYR A 47 16.87 10.40 17.30
N ASN A 48 17.44 9.61 18.21
CA ASN A 48 17.16 8.16 18.32
C ASN A 48 15.67 7.84 18.55
N ASP A 49 14.98 8.54 19.46
CA ASP A 49 13.56 8.28 19.72
C ASP A 49 12.69 8.54 18.47
N ALA A 50 13.01 9.60 17.72
CA ALA A 50 12.31 9.91 16.48
C ALA A 50 12.62 8.87 15.39
N LYS A 51 13.88 8.43 15.27
CA LYS A 51 14.27 7.36 14.36
C LYS A 51 13.50 6.08 14.61
N ASP A 52 13.40 5.64 15.87
CA ASP A 52 12.75 4.38 16.23
C ASP A 52 11.23 4.45 15.99
N LEU A 53 10.62 5.61 16.28
CA LEU A 53 9.21 5.85 15.95
C LEU A 53 8.99 5.83 14.43
N LEU A 54 9.82 6.52 13.65
CA LEU A 54 9.70 6.56 12.19
C LEU A 54 9.97 5.19 11.56
N GLN A 55 10.85 4.38 12.14
CA GLN A 55 11.09 3.01 11.70
C GLN A 55 9.86 2.13 11.97
N THR A 56 9.22 2.30 13.12
CA THR A 56 7.97 1.59 13.44
C THR A 56 6.90 1.89 12.41
N THR A 57 6.68 3.18 12.08
CA THR A 57 5.70 3.55 11.04
C THR A 57 6.11 3.01 9.67
N LEU A 58 7.38 3.11 9.28
CA LEU A 58 7.88 2.52 8.02
C LEU A 58 7.59 1.01 7.91
N ASP A 59 7.75 0.27 9.01
CA ASP A 59 7.47 -1.17 9.06
C ASP A 59 5.97 -1.47 8.99
N GLU A 60 5.13 -0.61 9.57
CA GLU A 60 3.67 -0.67 9.47
C GLU A 60 3.19 -0.47 8.02
N GLU A 61 3.67 0.56 7.31
CA GLU A 61 3.31 0.81 5.90
C GLU A 61 3.84 -0.32 5.00
N GLY A 62 5.08 -0.78 5.24
CA GLY A 62 5.63 -1.94 4.54
C GLY A 62 4.79 -3.22 4.74
N SER A 63 4.17 -3.37 5.92
CA SER A 63 3.28 -4.49 6.22
C SER A 63 1.87 -4.31 5.61
N ALA A 64 1.36 -3.08 5.55
CA ALA A 64 0.10 -2.76 4.88
C ALA A 64 0.20 -3.02 3.38
N ASN A 65 1.27 -2.56 2.72
CA ASN A 65 1.52 -2.84 1.30
C ASN A 65 1.62 -4.35 0.98
N LYS A 66 2.25 -5.14 1.87
CA LYS A 66 2.30 -6.60 1.74
C LYS A 66 0.91 -7.23 1.80
N LYS A 67 0.04 -6.75 2.69
CA LYS A 67 -1.36 -7.22 2.77
C LYS A 67 -2.13 -6.88 1.49
N LEU A 68 -1.97 -5.66 0.97
CA LEU A 68 -2.56 -5.25 -0.31
C LEU A 68 -2.08 -6.15 -1.46
N THR A 69 -0.79 -6.47 -1.50
CA THR A 69 -0.21 -7.38 -2.49
C THR A 69 -0.85 -8.77 -2.40
N SER A 70 -0.98 -9.32 -1.19
CA SER A 70 -1.66 -10.61 -0.98
C SER A 70 -3.13 -10.60 -1.43
N LEU A 71 -3.84 -9.47 -1.28
CA LEU A 71 -5.21 -9.32 -1.80
C LEU A 71 -5.24 -9.29 -3.34
N ALA A 72 -4.27 -8.60 -3.95
CA ALA A 72 -4.15 -8.47 -5.39
C ALA A 72 -3.82 -9.81 -6.07
N GLU A 73 -2.83 -10.54 -5.54
CA GLU A 73 -2.30 -11.77 -6.11
C GLU A 73 -3.06 -13.03 -5.65
N GLY A 74 -3.62 -13.01 -4.44
CA GLY A 74 -4.27 -14.15 -3.83
C GLY A 74 -3.28 -15.07 -3.12
N GLY A 75 -3.74 -16.26 -2.76
CA GLY A 75 -2.95 -17.26 -2.06
C GLY A 75 -2.86 -18.56 -2.85
N LEU A 76 -2.16 -19.55 -2.29
CA LEU A 76 -1.96 -20.87 -2.91
C LEU A 76 -3.26 -21.56 -3.36
N PHE A 77 -4.38 -21.28 -2.68
CA PHE A 77 -5.68 -21.90 -2.94
C PHE A 77 -6.77 -20.90 -3.33
N SER A 78 -6.44 -19.63 -3.52
CA SER A 78 -7.43 -18.59 -3.79
C SER A 78 -6.94 -17.60 -4.84
N SER A 79 -7.76 -17.38 -5.88
CA SER A 79 -7.49 -16.33 -6.88
C SER A 79 -7.51 -14.94 -6.25
N GLY A 80 -6.47 -14.18 -6.53
CA GLY A 80 -6.38 -12.76 -6.20
C GLY A 80 -7.37 -11.90 -6.98
N ILE A 81 -7.54 -10.67 -6.51
CA ILE A 81 -8.43 -9.69 -7.13
C ILE A 81 -7.98 -9.36 -8.55
N ASN A 82 -6.68 -9.34 -8.84
CA ASN A 82 -6.17 -9.09 -10.20
C ASN A 82 -6.61 -10.18 -11.18
N GLN A 83 -6.51 -11.46 -10.80
CA GLN A 83 -6.96 -12.56 -11.65
C GLN A 83 -8.47 -12.51 -11.89
N LYS A 84 -9.23 -12.21 -10.83
CA LYS A 84 -10.68 -12.07 -10.88
C LYS A 84 -11.11 -10.92 -11.81
N ALA A 85 -10.46 -9.76 -11.72
CA ALA A 85 -10.71 -8.62 -12.58
C ALA A 85 -10.44 -8.91 -14.07
N MET A 86 -9.41 -9.69 -14.39
CA MET A 86 -9.10 -10.10 -15.78
C MET A 86 -10.14 -11.05 -16.39
N ALA A 87 -10.94 -11.72 -15.57
CA ALA A 87 -11.94 -12.69 -16.03
C ALA A 87 -13.33 -12.06 -16.28
N ARG A 88 -13.43 -10.74 -16.29
CA ARG A 88 -14.66 -9.94 -16.46
C ARG A 88 -14.66 -9.21 -17.79
#